data_AF-A0A2W1I5S6-F1
#
_entry.id   AF-A0A2W1I5S6-F1
#
_cell.length_a   1.000
_cell.length_b   1.000
_cell.length_c   1.000
_cell.angle_alpha   90.00
_cell.angle_beta   90.00
_cell.angle_gamma   90.00
#
_symmetry.space_group_name_H-M   'P 1'
#
loop_
_entity.id
_entity.type
_entity.pdbx_description
1 polymer ?
#
loop_
_entity_poly.entity_id
_entity_poly.type
_entity_poly.pdbx_seq_one_letter_code
_entity_poly.pdbx_strand_id
1 'polypeptide(L)'
;MIDSTNRMSYMRECALILASAPPVFAAAVDGTLVSRLMSDTDFEKQYAAVLDRAYRQPSIYAQFLTDRYGKPPSANHYLTIRDMVADYLAQGEASEHAWQLDNISPPFITKQASIKGYRKYLHTCNRSAKRVEALQRFCHGVQARWLETPESLRDTPFKYPPGECGYSKDSHARLAQHRAHQSSNYIMNLVEDICTYLHRTGIFEQHFTMHQFIIYLIFQPDQAAIAEIFCSGLLQVWVENGGGFNAYPAGRSVESARRVSDVEWGLHEKHARLKSLLVENLRLQQQRAGEWRKALEWDDGAAEDEEAATKSVDQVEEDCIMQLSQLSV
;
A
#
# COMPACT_ATOMS: atom_id res chain seq x y z
N MET A 1 16.83 -7.84 6.17
CA MET A 1 15.90 -8.58 7.06
C MET A 1 15.70 -7.68 8.26
N ILE A 2 14.47 -7.38 8.67
CA ILE A 2 14.18 -6.48 9.80
C ILE A 2 14.59 -7.19 11.09
N ASP A 3 15.49 -6.58 11.86
CA ASP A 3 15.97 -7.10 13.14
C ASP A 3 15.08 -6.58 14.27
N SER A 4 14.40 -7.46 14.99
CA SER A 4 13.48 -7.09 16.07
C SER A 4 14.13 -6.30 17.20
N THR A 5 15.46 -6.37 17.36
CA THR A 5 16.22 -5.57 18.34
C THR A 5 16.28 -4.07 17.99
N ASN A 6 15.95 -3.70 16.74
CA ASN A 6 16.05 -2.33 16.23
C ASN A 6 14.69 -1.62 16.07
N ARG A 7 13.66 -2.09 16.80
CA ARG A 7 12.27 -1.60 16.71
C ARG A 7 12.16 -0.08 16.83
N MET A 8 12.90 0.52 17.76
CA MET A 8 12.89 1.99 17.96
C MET A 8 13.40 2.76 16.74
N SER A 9 14.42 2.22 16.06
CA SER A 9 14.94 2.83 14.83
C SER A 9 13.90 2.74 13.70
N TYR A 10 13.25 1.59 13.52
CA TYR A 10 12.21 1.46 12.50
C TYR A 10 10.99 2.35 12.77
N MET A 11 10.57 2.48 14.03
CA MET A 11 9.50 3.41 14.39
C MET A 11 9.87 4.86 14.09
N ARG A 12 11.12 5.25 14.36
CA ARG A 12 11.63 6.57 14.02
C ARG A 12 11.59 6.82 12.51
N GLU A 13 12.02 5.85 11.70
CA GLU A 13 11.97 5.96 10.25
C GLU A 13 10.54 6.06 9.71
N CYS A 14 9.61 5.24 10.22
CA CYS A 14 8.19 5.39 9.86
C CYS A 14 7.63 6.76 10.23
N ALA A 15 7.99 7.30 11.39
CA ALA A 15 7.56 8.65 11.81
C ALA A 15 8.15 9.74 10.89
N LEU A 16 9.41 9.60 10.47
CA LEU A 16 10.04 10.50 9.51
C LEU A 16 9.36 10.42 8.14
N ILE A 17 9.03 9.22 7.66
CA ILE A 17 8.29 8.99 6.41
C ILE A 17 6.93 9.67 6.46
N LEU A 18 6.16 9.47 7.54
CA LEU A 18 4.86 10.11 7.70
C LEU A 18 4.95 11.64 7.78
N ALA A 19 5.98 12.16 8.47
CA ALA A 19 6.14 13.59 8.62
C ALA A 19 6.58 14.29 7.32
N SER A 20 7.38 13.64 6.47
CA SER A 20 7.76 14.16 5.15
C SER A 20 6.77 13.82 4.04
N ALA A 21 5.76 12.99 4.32
CA ALA A 21 4.84 12.48 3.31
C ALA A 21 4.11 13.63 2.59
N PRO A 22 4.21 13.71 1.27
CA PRO A 22 3.47 14.71 0.50
C PRO A 22 1.96 14.41 0.50
N PRO A 23 1.08 15.38 0.23
CA PRO A 23 -0.37 15.15 0.15
C PRO A 23 -0.79 14.02 -0.82
N VAL A 24 0.03 13.77 -1.86
CA VAL A 24 -0.15 12.64 -2.78
C VAL A 24 -0.11 11.28 -2.07
N PHE A 25 0.70 11.15 -1.02
CA PHE A 25 0.78 9.94 -0.21
C PHE A 25 -0.52 9.70 0.56
N ALA A 26 -1.05 10.73 1.23
CA ALA A 26 -2.31 10.63 1.96
C ALA A 26 -3.46 10.26 1.03
N ALA A 27 -3.57 10.88 -0.15
CA ALA A 27 -4.59 10.53 -1.12
C ALA A 27 -4.47 9.09 -1.64
N ALA A 28 -3.25 8.55 -1.73
CA ALA A 28 -3.01 7.16 -2.09
C ALA A 28 -3.56 6.21 -1.01
N VAL A 29 -3.24 6.49 0.26
CA VAL A 29 -3.74 5.71 1.41
C VAL A 29 -5.26 5.81 1.55
N ASP A 30 -5.84 6.98 1.25
CA ASP A 30 -7.29 7.20 1.30
C ASP A 30 -8.04 6.57 0.11
N GLY A 31 -7.33 6.07 -0.91
CA GLY A 31 -7.92 5.50 -2.13
C GLY A 31 -8.49 6.56 -3.09
N THR A 32 -8.13 7.83 -2.93
CA THR A 32 -8.68 8.97 -3.70
C THR A 32 -7.68 9.58 -4.68
N LEU A 33 -6.45 9.07 -4.74
CA LEU A 33 -5.36 9.66 -5.53
C LEU A 33 -5.74 9.91 -6.99
N VAL A 34 -6.28 8.89 -7.67
CA VAL A 34 -6.57 8.96 -9.11
C VAL A 34 -7.68 9.99 -9.39
N SER A 35 -8.78 9.91 -8.64
CA SER A 35 -9.92 10.81 -8.82
C SER A 35 -9.57 12.26 -8.46
N ARG A 36 -8.76 12.49 -7.42
CA ARG A 36 -8.28 13.83 -7.06
C ARG A 36 -7.38 14.43 -8.13
N LEU A 37 -6.44 13.66 -8.69
CA LEU A 37 -5.59 14.16 -9.78
C LEU A 37 -6.39 14.56 -11.03
N MET A 38 -7.56 13.97 -11.25
CA MET A 38 -8.43 14.31 -12.37
C MET A 38 -9.35 15.51 -12.12
N SER A 39 -9.58 15.89 -10.85
CA SER A 39 -10.61 16.87 -10.48
C SER A 39 -10.12 18.07 -9.67
N ASP A 40 -8.94 17.99 -9.07
CA ASP A 40 -8.35 19.00 -8.19
C ASP A 40 -7.05 19.54 -8.82
N THR A 41 -7.16 20.68 -9.51
CA THR A 41 -6.04 21.33 -10.20
C THR A 41 -4.91 21.75 -9.26
N ASP A 42 -5.21 22.08 -8.00
CA ASP A 42 -4.16 22.46 -7.05
C ASP A 42 -3.42 21.22 -6.54
N PHE A 43 -4.12 20.10 -6.37
CA PHE A 43 -3.50 18.82 -6.10
C PHE A 43 -2.64 18.30 -7.27
N GLU A 44 -3.09 18.51 -8.51
CA GLU A 44 -2.30 18.22 -9.71
C GLU A 44 -0.97 19.00 -9.73
N LYS A 45 -1.00 20.31 -9.42
CA LYS A 45 0.23 21.13 -9.31
C LYS A 45 1.17 20.62 -8.22
N GLN A 46 0.64 20.22 -7.07
CA GLN A 46 1.44 19.66 -5.99
C GLN A 46 2.11 18.34 -6.41
N TYR A 47 1.37 17.50 -7.13
CA TYR A 47 1.91 16.25 -7.66
C TYR A 47 2.97 16.48 -8.73
N ALA A 48 2.81 17.49 -9.60
CA ALA A 48 3.82 17.85 -10.60
C ALA A 48 5.18 18.20 -9.94
N ALA A 49 5.17 18.87 -8.78
CA ALA A 49 6.39 19.14 -8.02
C ALA A 49 7.04 17.86 -7.46
N VAL A 50 6.24 16.88 -7.01
CA VAL A 50 6.74 15.56 -6.58
C VAL A 50 7.37 14.82 -7.77
N LEU A 51 6.71 14.84 -8.93
CA LEU A 51 7.21 14.24 -10.16
C LEU A 51 8.55 14.84 -10.61
N ASP A 52 8.66 16.17 -10.68
CA ASP A 52 9.92 16.84 -11.05
C ASP A 52 11.07 16.42 -10.14
N ARG A 53 10.80 16.34 -8.83
CA ARG A 53 11.82 15.96 -7.85
C ARG A 53 12.25 14.49 -8.01
N ALA A 54 11.30 13.61 -8.31
CA ALA A 54 11.54 12.17 -8.44
C ALA A 54 12.42 11.78 -9.63
N TYR A 55 12.66 12.68 -10.59
CA TYR A 55 13.67 12.47 -11.64
C TYR A 55 15.09 12.30 -11.10
N ARG A 56 15.36 12.84 -9.90
CA ARG A 56 16.69 12.92 -9.32
C ARG A 56 16.77 12.26 -7.95
N GLN A 57 15.66 11.75 -7.42
CA GLN A 57 15.57 11.26 -6.05
C GLN A 57 14.91 9.88 -6.01
N PRO A 58 15.50 8.90 -5.30
CA PRO A 58 14.86 7.61 -5.08
C PRO A 58 13.48 7.78 -4.47
N SER A 59 12.55 6.93 -4.86
CA SER A 59 11.15 7.11 -4.51
C SER A 59 10.39 5.80 -4.44
N ILE A 60 9.22 5.88 -3.79
CA ILE A 60 8.21 4.84 -3.83
C ILE A 60 7.18 5.22 -4.89
N TYR A 61 6.92 4.29 -5.79
CA TYR A 61 5.84 4.38 -6.76
C TYR A 61 4.70 3.44 -6.37
N ALA A 62 3.51 3.77 -6.82
CA ALA A 62 2.34 2.92 -6.73
C ALA A 62 1.57 2.91 -8.05
N GLN A 63 0.88 1.81 -8.31
CA GLN A 63 0.04 1.63 -9.49
C GLN A 63 -1.33 1.16 -9.04
N PHE A 64 -2.38 1.80 -9.51
CA PHE A 64 -3.76 1.51 -9.09
C PHE A 64 -4.60 1.08 -10.29
N LEU A 65 -5.32 -0.02 -10.14
CA LEU A 65 -6.26 -0.51 -11.14
C LEU A 65 -7.56 0.30 -11.05
N THR A 66 -7.77 1.21 -11.99
CA THR A 66 -8.99 2.03 -12.08
C THR A 66 -9.40 2.23 -13.53
N ASP A 67 -10.62 2.71 -13.74
CA ASP A 67 -11.06 3.19 -15.04
C ASP A 67 -10.50 4.60 -15.33
N ARG A 68 -10.85 5.13 -16.52
CA ARG A 68 -10.48 6.48 -16.97
C ARG A 68 -10.96 7.62 -16.07
N TYR A 69 -11.85 7.37 -15.11
CA TYR A 69 -12.37 8.35 -14.16
C TYR A 69 -11.82 8.14 -12.74
N GLY A 70 -10.88 7.21 -12.56
CA GLY A 70 -10.32 6.87 -11.26
C GLY A 70 -11.23 5.98 -10.42
N LYS A 71 -12.27 5.37 -11.01
CA LYS A 71 -13.16 4.43 -10.32
C LYS A 71 -12.51 3.04 -10.33
N PRO A 72 -12.28 2.40 -9.18
CA PRO A 72 -11.75 1.04 -9.13
C PRO A 72 -12.79 -0.02 -9.52
N PRO A 73 -12.38 -1.27 -9.76
CA PRO A 73 -13.31 -2.39 -9.90
C PRO A 73 -14.13 -2.60 -8.62
N SER A 74 -15.30 -3.23 -8.76
CA SER A 74 -16.08 -3.77 -7.65
C SER A 74 -15.57 -5.16 -7.25
N ALA A 75 -16.09 -5.72 -6.17
CA ALA A 75 -15.75 -7.10 -5.79
C ALA A 75 -16.18 -8.10 -6.87
N ASN A 76 -17.33 -7.91 -7.51
CA ASN A 76 -17.79 -8.78 -8.59
C ASN A 76 -16.91 -8.67 -9.84
N HIS A 77 -16.51 -7.46 -10.26
CA HIS A 77 -15.52 -7.30 -11.32
C HIS A 77 -14.23 -8.04 -10.99
N TYR A 78 -13.77 -7.93 -9.75
CA TYR A 78 -12.53 -8.55 -9.33
C TYR A 78 -12.61 -10.08 -9.26
N LEU A 79 -13.78 -10.62 -8.90
CA LEU A 79 -14.05 -12.06 -8.98
C LEU A 79 -14.03 -12.55 -10.44
N THR A 80 -14.61 -11.81 -11.38
CA THR A 80 -14.52 -12.15 -12.81
C THR A 80 -13.07 -12.15 -13.30
N ILE A 81 -12.27 -11.15 -12.88
CA ILE A 81 -10.83 -11.11 -13.19
C ILE A 81 -10.13 -12.36 -12.62
N ARG A 82 -10.45 -12.76 -11.39
CA ARG A 82 -9.92 -13.98 -10.77
C ARG A 82 -10.25 -15.21 -11.60
N ASP A 83 -11.50 -15.37 -12.02
CA ASP A 83 -11.94 -16.52 -12.80
C ASP A 83 -11.19 -16.62 -14.13
N MET A 84 -10.93 -15.48 -14.79
CA MET A 84 -10.07 -15.41 -15.99
C MET A 84 -8.62 -15.81 -15.71
N VAL A 85 -8.07 -15.44 -14.55
CA VAL A 85 -6.73 -15.91 -14.13
C VAL A 85 -6.74 -17.42 -13.89
N ALA A 86 -7.80 -17.97 -13.27
CA ALA A 86 -7.93 -19.39 -13.03
C ALA A 86 -8.02 -20.20 -14.35
N ASP A 87 -8.80 -19.73 -15.32
CA ASP A 87 -8.83 -20.28 -16.69
C ASP A 87 -7.44 -20.22 -17.33
N TYR A 88 -6.76 -19.07 -17.24
CA TYR A 88 -5.43 -18.88 -17.82
C TYR A 88 -4.36 -19.85 -17.26
N LEU A 89 -4.49 -20.21 -15.98
CA LEU A 89 -3.61 -21.19 -15.32
C LEU A 89 -3.81 -22.62 -15.83
N ALA A 90 -4.96 -22.93 -16.43
CA ALA A 90 -5.26 -24.25 -16.97
C ALA A 90 -4.26 -24.67 -18.08
N GLN A 91 -3.99 -25.98 -18.16
CA GLN A 91 -2.99 -26.53 -19.08
C GLN A 91 -3.60 -26.92 -20.43
N GLY A 92 -2.86 -26.69 -21.52
CA GLY A 92 -3.25 -27.12 -22.86
C GLY A 92 -4.52 -26.41 -23.37
N GLU A 93 -5.40 -27.18 -24.00
CA GLU A 93 -6.70 -26.73 -24.55
C GLU A 93 -7.76 -26.45 -23.47
N ALA A 94 -7.45 -26.68 -22.20
CA ALA A 94 -8.39 -26.44 -21.10
C ALA A 94 -8.61 -24.95 -20.78
N SER A 95 -7.83 -24.03 -21.37
CA SER A 95 -8.09 -22.59 -21.26
C SER A 95 -8.75 -22.09 -22.53
N GLU A 96 -9.93 -21.49 -22.38
CA GLU A 96 -10.70 -20.94 -23.50
C GLU A 96 -10.13 -19.59 -23.97
N HIS A 97 -9.46 -18.86 -23.08
CA HIS A 97 -9.11 -17.45 -23.27
C HIS A 97 -7.60 -17.20 -23.40
N ALA A 98 -6.74 -18.18 -23.10
CA ALA A 98 -5.30 -17.95 -22.98
C ALA A 98 -4.65 -17.34 -24.21
N TRP A 99 -5.01 -17.77 -25.42
CA TRP A 99 -4.42 -17.22 -26.64
C TRP A 99 -4.80 -15.76 -26.84
N GLN A 100 -6.06 -15.39 -26.59
CA GLN A 100 -6.57 -14.04 -26.70
C GLN A 100 -5.86 -13.13 -25.70
N LEU A 101 -5.77 -13.57 -24.44
CA LEU A 101 -5.08 -12.82 -23.37
C LEU A 101 -3.59 -12.62 -23.69
N ASP A 102 -2.89 -13.67 -24.12
CA ASP A 102 -1.46 -13.56 -24.46
C ASP A 102 -1.20 -12.61 -25.65
N ASN A 103 -2.22 -12.33 -26.47
CA ASN A 103 -2.13 -11.47 -27.64
C ASN A 103 -2.77 -10.08 -27.47
N ILE A 104 -3.16 -9.68 -26.26
CA ILE A 104 -3.59 -8.30 -25.99
C ILE A 104 -2.42 -7.33 -26.11
N SER A 105 -1.28 -7.68 -25.50
CA SER A 105 -0.05 -6.90 -25.51
C SER A 105 1.16 -7.71 -26.01
N PRO A 106 2.17 -7.07 -26.65
CA PRO A 106 3.41 -7.75 -27.03
C PRO A 106 4.17 -8.34 -25.82
N PRO A 107 4.96 -9.42 -26.00
CA PRO A 107 5.16 -10.17 -27.24
C PRO A 107 3.98 -11.10 -27.55
N PHE A 108 3.57 -11.11 -28.82
CA PHE A 108 2.48 -11.94 -29.33
C PHE A 108 2.89 -13.40 -29.48
N ILE A 109 1.93 -14.31 -29.28
CA ILE A 109 2.17 -15.76 -29.35
C ILE A 109 1.35 -16.41 -30.45
N THR A 110 1.91 -17.46 -31.06
CA THR A 110 1.17 -18.26 -32.05
C THR A 110 0.08 -19.09 -31.38
N LYS A 111 -1.02 -19.33 -32.09
CA LYS A 111 -2.11 -20.19 -31.61
C LYS A 111 -1.63 -21.61 -31.31
N GLN A 112 -0.72 -22.14 -32.14
CA GLN A 112 -0.12 -23.45 -31.93
C GLN A 112 0.68 -23.54 -30.63
N ALA A 113 1.44 -22.49 -30.26
CA ALA A 113 2.15 -22.47 -28.99
C ALA A 113 1.17 -22.45 -27.80
N SER A 114 0.10 -21.65 -27.90
CA SER A 114 -0.95 -21.59 -26.86
C SER A 114 -1.66 -22.94 -26.65
N ILE A 115 -2.03 -23.63 -27.73
CA ILE A 115 -2.62 -24.98 -27.69
C ILE A 115 -1.69 -25.98 -26.99
N LYS A 116 -0.38 -25.88 -27.22
CA LYS A 116 0.65 -26.67 -26.51
C LYS A 116 0.84 -26.28 -25.04
N GLY A 117 0.04 -25.36 -24.50
CA GLY A 117 0.08 -24.93 -23.11
C GLY A 117 1.08 -23.80 -22.82
N TYR A 118 1.63 -23.15 -23.84
CA TYR A 118 2.42 -21.93 -23.63
C TYR A 118 1.51 -20.82 -23.08
N ARG A 119 2.05 -20.07 -22.12
CA ARG A 119 1.38 -18.97 -21.43
C ARG A 119 2.40 -17.87 -21.19
N LYS A 120 2.28 -16.73 -21.88
CA LYS A 120 3.23 -15.59 -21.84
C LYS A 120 3.61 -15.21 -20.42
N TYR A 121 2.61 -15.06 -19.54
CA TYR A 121 2.83 -14.60 -18.17
C TYR A 121 3.36 -15.69 -17.23
N LEU A 122 3.28 -16.96 -17.59
CA LEU A 122 3.82 -18.06 -16.78
C LEU A 122 5.23 -18.47 -17.21
N HIS A 123 5.73 -17.96 -18.34
CA HIS A 123 7.03 -18.33 -18.87
C HIS A 123 8.11 -17.29 -18.53
N THR A 124 9.27 -17.80 -18.14
CA THR A 124 10.55 -17.08 -18.20
C THR A 124 11.39 -17.73 -19.30
N CYS A 125 12.24 -18.69 -18.96
CA CYS A 125 12.85 -19.61 -19.92
C CYS A 125 11.97 -20.85 -20.12
N ASN A 126 11.36 -21.33 -19.03
CA ASN A 126 10.39 -22.42 -18.97
C ASN A 126 9.14 -21.93 -18.22
N ARG A 127 8.09 -22.76 -18.18
CA ARG A 127 6.94 -22.52 -17.31
C ARG A 127 7.39 -22.44 -15.84
N SER A 128 7.13 -21.31 -15.19
CA SER A 128 7.62 -20.99 -13.86
C SER A 128 6.64 -21.43 -12.78
N ALA A 129 7.02 -22.42 -11.98
CA ALA A 129 6.24 -22.87 -10.82
C ALA A 129 5.98 -21.71 -9.84
N LYS A 130 6.97 -20.83 -9.62
CA LYS A 130 6.82 -19.65 -8.75
C LYS A 130 5.75 -18.68 -9.24
N ARG A 131 5.63 -18.48 -10.55
CA ARG A 131 4.59 -17.62 -11.12
C ARG A 131 3.21 -18.24 -11.01
N VAL A 132 3.11 -19.56 -11.22
CA VAL A 132 1.88 -20.32 -11.01
C VAL A 132 1.41 -20.18 -9.56
N GLU A 133 2.30 -20.44 -8.60
CA GLU A 133 1.99 -20.36 -7.16
C GLU A 133 1.54 -18.94 -6.76
N ALA A 134 2.21 -17.90 -7.25
CA ALA A 134 1.83 -16.53 -6.95
C ALA A 134 0.47 -16.12 -7.54
N LEU A 135 0.13 -16.59 -8.74
CA LEU A 135 -1.20 -16.37 -9.32
C LEU A 135 -2.28 -17.20 -8.61
N GLN A 136 -1.95 -18.37 -8.10
CA GLN A 136 -2.85 -19.14 -7.21
C GLN A 136 -3.11 -18.39 -5.90
N ARG A 137 -2.06 -17.82 -5.28
CA ARG A 137 -2.20 -16.95 -4.10
C ARG A 137 -3.07 -15.74 -4.41
N PHE A 138 -2.84 -15.08 -5.54
CA PHE A 138 -3.70 -14.00 -6.02
C PHE A 138 -5.16 -14.46 -6.13
N CYS A 139 -5.43 -15.59 -6.80
CA CYS A 139 -6.79 -16.09 -6.94
C CYS A 139 -7.46 -16.39 -5.59
N HIS A 140 -6.70 -16.94 -4.65
CA HIS A 140 -7.18 -17.20 -3.29
C HIS A 140 -7.48 -15.90 -2.55
N GLY A 141 -6.58 -14.93 -2.58
CA GLY A 141 -6.77 -13.64 -1.91
C GLY A 141 -7.96 -12.87 -2.47
N VAL A 142 -8.18 -12.85 -3.79
CA VAL A 142 -9.36 -12.22 -4.39
C VAL A 142 -10.65 -12.91 -3.93
N GLN A 143 -10.67 -14.25 -3.91
CA GLN A 143 -11.83 -15.01 -3.43
C GLN A 143 -12.11 -14.73 -1.95
N ALA A 144 -11.08 -14.67 -1.10
CA ALA A 144 -11.21 -14.35 0.31
C ALA A 144 -11.80 -12.95 0.51
N ARG A 145 -11.23 -11.94 -0.15
CA ARG A 145 -11.74 -10.56 -0.13
C ARG A 145 -13.19 -10.46 -0.60
N TRP A 146 -13.58 -11.22 -1.62
CA TRP A 146 -14.97 -11.27 -2.10
C TRP A 146 -15.93 -11.88 -1.08
N LEU A 147 -15.51 -12.97 -0.40
CA LEU A 147 -16.29 -13.61 0.67
C LEU A 147 -16.47 -12.68 1.88
N GLU A 148 -15.43 -11.93 2.23
CA GLU A 148 -15.45 -10.93 3.31
C GLU A 148 -16.26 -9.68 2.94
N THR A 149 -16.43 -9.40 1.65
CA THR A 149 -17.23 -8.26 1.18
C THR A 149 -18.72 -8.55 1.36
N PRO A 150 -19.48 -7.73 2.12
CA PRO A 150 -20.92 -7.88 2.27
C PRO A 150 -21.62 -7.89 0.92
N GLU A 151 -22.66 -8.73 0.77
CA GLU A 151 -23.33 -8.92 -0.53
C GLU A 151 -23.84 -7.62 -1.13
N SER A 152 -24.40 -6.73 -0.30
CA SER A 152 -24.89 -5.41 -0.70
C SER A 152 -23.81 -4.47 -1.26
N LEU A 153 -22.52 -4.77 -1.01
CA LEU A 153 -21.39 -3.96 -1.45
C LEU A 153 -20.62 -4.61 -2.61
N ARG A 154 -20.98 -5.81 -3.07
CA ARG A 154 -20.19 -6.54 -4.08
C ARG A 154 -20.16 -5.88 -5.46
N ASP A 155 -21.19 -5.09 -5.79
CA ASP A 155 -21.25 -4.27 -7.01
C ASP A 155 -20.80 -2.81 -6.77
N THR A 156 -20.50 -2.44 -5.53
CA THR A 156 -19.92 -1.13 -5.23
C THR A 156 -18.43 -1.17 -5.55
N PRO A 157 -17.89 -0.17 -6.28
CA PRO A 157 -16.45 -0.03 -6.47
C PRO A 157 -15.70 -0.07 -5.14
N PHE A 158 -14.51 -0.67 -5.14
CA PHE A 158 -13.70 -0.67 -3.92
C PHE A 158 -13.41 0.75 -3.44
N LYS A 159 -13.38 0.95 -2.12
CA LYS A 159 -12.87 2.21 -1.56
C LYS A 159 -11.36 2.36 -1.84
N TYR A 160 -10.63 1.25 -1.76
CA TYR A 160 -9.19 1.17 -1.96
C TYR A 160 -8.91 0.37 -3.24
N PRO A 161 -8.44 1.01 -4.33
CA PRO A 161 -8.15 0.33 -5.59
C PRO A 161 -7.12 -0.79 -5.41
N PRO A 162 -7.29 -1.96 -6.04
CA PRO A 162 -6.24 -2.95 -6.13
C PRO A 162 -5.00 -2.34 -6.78
N GLY A 163 -3.82 -2.60 -6.23
CA GLY A 163 -2.61 -1.92 -6.70
C GLY A 163 -1.31 -2.68 -6.52
N GLU A 164 -0.24 -2.03 -6.92
CA GLU A 164 1.16 -2.46 -6.77
C GLU A 164 1.94 -1.30 -6.15
N CYS A 165 2.90 -1.60 -5.29
CA CYS A 165 3.75 -0.59 -4.66
C CYS A 165 5.19 -1.08 -4.68
N GLY A 166 6.11 -0.21 -5.07
CA GLY A 166 7.51 -0.59 -5.21
C GLY A 166 8.48 0.56 -5.02
N TYR A 167 9.72 0.20 -4.74
CA TYR A 167 10.85 1.12 -4.69
C TYR A 167 11.55 1.24 -6.05
N SER A 168 12.02 2.44 -6.38
CA SER A 168 13.02 2.63 -7.44
C SER A 168 13.98 3.79 -7.13
N LYS A 169 15.25 3.62 -7.53
CA LYS A 169 16.21 4.74 -7.61
C LYS A 169 15.78 5.73 -8.70
N ASP A 170 15.30 5.21 -9.83
CA ASP A 170 14.94 5.95 -11.03
C ASP A 170 13.47 5.69 -11.37
N SER A 171 12.56 6.23 -10.56
CA SER A 171 11.12 5.91 -10.66
C SER A 171 10.51 6.27 -12.01
N HIS A 172 10.94 7.36 -12.64
CA HIS A 172 10.45 7.74 -13.98
C HIS A 172 10.74 6.66 -15.04
N ALA A 173 11.96 6.13 -15.05
CA ALA A 173 12.37 5.06 -15.96
C ALA A 173 11.65 3.75 -15.61
N ARG A 174 11.49 3.46 -14.31
CA ARG A 174 10.76 2.29 -13.84
C ARG A 174 9.28 2.32 -14.25
N LEU A 175 8.62 3.47 -14.13
CA LEU A 175 7.23 3.63 -14.57
C LEU A 175 7.10 3.53 -16.10
N ALA A 176 8.07 4.05 -16.86
CA ALA A 176 8.11 3.86 -18.32
C ALA A 176 8.22 2.37 -18.70
N GLN A 177 9.07 1.60 -17.99
CA GLN A 177 9.18 0.15 -18.17
C GLN A 177 7.85 -0.56 -17.85
N HIS A 178 7.16 -0.17 -16.77
CA HIS A 178 5.85 -0.71 -16.44
C HIS A 178 4.82 -0.44 -17.55
N ARG A 179 4.74 0.79 -18.08
CA ARG A 179 3.84 1.11 -19.21
C ARG A 179 4.14 0.30 -20.47
N ALA A 180 5.41 0.01 -20.71
CA ALA A 180 5.84 -0.82 -21.82
C ALA A 180 5.72 -2.33 -21.56
N HIS A 181 5.24 -2.73 -20.37
CA HIS A 181 5.19 -4.13 -19.90
C HIS A 181 6.57 -4.83 -19.87
N GLN A 182 7.65 -4.06 -19.81
CA GLN A 182 9.02 -4.57 -19.84
C GLN A 182 9.55 -4.79 -18.43
N SER A 183 10.00 -6.01 -18.12
CA SER A 183 10.53 -6.36 -16.79
C SER A 183 9.61 -5.90 -15.64
N SER A 184 8.30 -5.98 -15.87
CA SER A 184 7.23 -5.51 -14.97
C SER A 184 6.69 -6.66 -14.10
N ASN A 185 5.77 -6.35 -13.20
CA ASN A 185 5.00 -7.32 -12.45
C ASN A 185 4.07 -8.09 -13.39
N TYR A 186 4.32 -9.39 -13.57
CA TYR A 186 3.55 -10.24 -14.50
C TYR A 186 2.10 -10.47 -14.07
N ILE A 187 1.78 -10.37 -12.77
CA ILE A 187 0.40 -10.50 -12.28
C ILE A 187 -0.38 -9.25 -12.68
N MET A 188 0.18 -8.08 -12.38
CA MET A 188 -0.38 -6.79 -12.74
C MET A 188 -0.64 -6.68 -14.25
N ASN A 189 0.35 -7.07 -15.07
CA ASN A 189 0.21 -7.03 -16.53
C ASN A 189 -0.84 -8.04 -17.04
N LEU A 190 -0.89 -9.26 -16.50
CA LEU A 190 -1.93 -10.23 -16.87
C LEU A 190 -3.34 -9.70 -16.52
N VAL A 191 -3.49 -9.09 -15.35
CA VAL A 191 -4.77 -8.49 -14.92
C VAL A 191 -5.19 -7.35 -15.84
N GLU A 192 -4.27 -6.49 -16.26
CA GLU A 192 -4.56 -5.42 -17.22
C GLU A 192 -4.94 -5.96 -18.62
N ASP A 193 -4.26 -6.99 -19.10
CA ASP A 193 -4.61 -7.68 -20.35
C ASP A 193 -6.00 -8.33 -20.25
N ILE A 194 -6.34 -8.95 -19.11
CA ILE A 194 -7.68 -9.49 -18.82
C ILE A 194 -8.73 -8.38 -18.84
N CYS A 195 -8.50 -7.27 -18.14
CA CYS A 195 -9.45 -6.15 -18.12
C CYS A 195 -9.68 -5.58 -19.52
N THR A 196 -8.62 -5.51 -20.33
CA THR A 196 -8.70 -5.08 -21.73
C THR A 196 -9.52 -6.06 -22.57
N TYR A 197 -9.32 -7.37 -22.39
CA TYR A 197 -10.12 -8.39 -23.06
C TYR A 197 -11.61 -8.28 -22.69
N LEU A 198 -11.91 -8.25 -21.39
CA LEU A 198 -13.28 -8.18 -20.86
C LEU A 198 -14.02 -6.91 -21.32
N HIS A 199 -13.31 -5.78 -21.44
CA HIS A 199 -13.88 -4.57 -22.01
C HIS A 199 -14.17 -4.70 -23.51
N ARG A 200 -13.20 -5.23 -24.29
CA ARG A 200 -13.36 -5.40 -25.75
C ARG A 200 -14.47 -6.38 -26.12
N THR A 201 -14.75 -7.36 -25.28
CA THR A 201 -15.84 -8.33 -25.49
C THR A 201 -17.18 -7.87 -24.91
N GLY A 202 -17.24 -6.69 -24.28
CA GLY A 202 -18.47 -6.12 -23.72
C GLY A 202 -18.91 -6.76 -22.40
N ILE A 203 -18.06 -7.58 -21.77
CA ILE A 203 -18.33 -8.12 -20.43
C ILE A 203 -18.20 -7.02 -19.38
N PHE A 204 -17.17 -6.17 -19.50
CA PHE A 204 -17.05 -4.95 -18.71
C PHE A 204 -17.42 -3.74 -19.56
N GLU A 205 -18.31 -2.91 -19.02
CA GLU A 205 -18.56 -1.59 -19.59
C GLU A 205 -17.32 -0.70 -19.44
N GLN A 206 -16.65 -0.77 -18.29
CA GLN A 206 -15.47 0.04 -17.99
C GLN A 206 -14.18 -0.64 -18.48
N HIS A 207 -13.22 0.18 -18.93
CA HIS A 207 -11.87 -0.28 -19.19
C HIS A 207 -10.99 0.04 -17.99
N PHE A 208 -10.66 -0.99 -17.19
CA PHE A 208 -9.74 -0.85 -16.07
C PHE A 208 -8.29 -0.99 -16.54
N THR A 209 -7.44 -0.03 -16.18
CA THR A 209 -6.00 0.01 -16.49
C THR A 209 -5.19 0.42 -15.27
N MET A 210 -3.86 0.23 -15.31
CA MET A 210 -2.95 0.62 -14.24
C MET A 210 -2.58 2.10 -14.36
N HIS A 211 -3.03 2.89 -13.39
CA HIS A 211 -2.64 4.30 -13.26
C HIS A 211 -1.45 4.42 -12.32
N GLN A 212 -0.38 5.06 -12.78
CA GLN A 212 0.94 5.00 -12.13
C GLN A 212 1.31 6.33 -11.48
N PHE A 213 1.83 6.25 -10.25
CA PHE A 213 2.14 7.43 -9.46
C PHE A 213 3.44 7.31 -8.68
N ILE A 214 4.06 8.44 -8.38
CA ILE A 214 5.13 8.55 -7.40
C ILE A 214 4.53 9.11 -6.12
N ILE A 215 4.49 8.28 -5.07
CA ILE A 215 3.72 8.61 -3.86
C ILE A 215 4.61 9.05 -2.70
N TYR A 216 5.91 8.76 -2.73
CA TYR A 216 6.83 9.16 -1.67
C TYR A 216 8.26 9.38 -2.20
N LEU A 217 8.94 10.42 -1.70
CA LEU A 217 10.31 10.76 -2.04
C LEU A 217 11.24 10.35 -0.88
N ILE A 218 12.08 9.36 -1.10
CA ILE A 218 12.99 8.84 -0.08
C ILE A 218 14.15 9.81 0.08
N PHE A 219 14.44 10.23 1.31
CA PHE A 219 15.47 11.23 1.57
C PHE A 219 16.65 10.72 2.41
N GLN A 220 16.58 9.48 2.89
CA GLN A 220 17.68 8.81 3.60
C GLN A 220 17.89 7.38 3.07
N PRO A 221 19.14 6.87 3.08
CA PRO A 221 19.44 5.52 2.58
C PRO A 221 18.64 4.43 3.30
N ASP A 222 18.56 4.52 4.62
CA ASP A 222 17.93 3.50 5.48
C ASP A 222 16.41 3.41 5.25
N GLN A 223 15.81 4.47 4.72
CA GLN A 223 14.39 4.50 4.39
C GLN A 223 14.04 3.65 3.18
N ALA A 224 14.97 3.28 2.30
CA ALA A 224 14.59 2.60 1.05
C ALA A 224 13.80 1.31 1.29
N ALA A 225 14.30 0.44 2.17
CA ALA A 225 13.58 -0.79 2.55
C ALA A 225 12.33 -0.51 3.38
N ILE A 226 12.45 0.41 4.35
CA ILE A 226 11.39 0.69 5.33
C ILE A 226 10.20 1.35 4.64
N ALA A 227 10.44 2.33 3.77
CA ALA A 227 9.41 3.02 3.01
C ALA A 227 8.68 2.06 2.07
N GLU A 228 9.38 1.15 1.38
CA GLU A 228 8.70 0.17 0.51
C GLU A 228 7.77 -0.74 1.31
N ILE A 229 8.24 -1.25 2.45
CA ILE A 229 7.46 -2.11 3.35
C ILE A 229 6.26 -1.35 3.93
N PHE A 230 6.52 -0.16 4.46
CA PHE A 230 5.53 0.66 5.15
C PHE A 230 4.44 1.17 4.19
N CYS A 231 4.83 1.68 3.02
CA CYS A 231 3.88 2.14 2.00
C CYS A 231 3.07 0.98 1.45
N SER A 232 3.70 -0.17 1.17
CA SER A 232 2.94 -1.36 0.78
C SER A 232 1.90 -1.69 1.86
N GLY A 233 2.29 -1.59 3.14
CA GLY A 233 1.47 -1.87 4.33
C GLY A 233 0.19 -1.08 4.37
N LEU A 234 0.35 0.24 4.27
CA LEU A 234 -0.74 1.19 4.30
C LEU A 234 -1.67 1.05 3.09
N LEU A 235 -1.13 0.68 1.93
CA LEU A 235 -1.91 0.48 0.70
C LEU A 235 -2.52 -0.93 0.59
N GLN A 236 -2.12 -1.86 1.46
CA GLN A 236 -2.56 -3.26 1.47
C GLN A 236 -2.41 -3.99 0.12
N VAL A 237 -1.39 -3.70 -0.68
CA VAL A 237 -1.26 -4.12 -2.10
C VAL A 237 -0.87 -5.60 -2.35
N TRP A 238 -0.99 -6.48 -1.36
CA TRP A 238 -0.54 -7.86 -1.47
C TRP A 238 -1.54 -8.78 -2.16
N VAL A 239 -1.01 -9.80 -2.84
CA VAL A 239 -1.82 -10.83 -3.48
C VAL A 239 -2.55 -11.71 -2.45
N GLU A 240 -1.95 -11.94 -1.29
CA GLU A 240 -2.46 -12.85 -0.25
C GLU A 240 -3.85 -12.43 0.26
N ASN A 241 -4.10 -11.13 0.38
CA ASN A 241 -5.35 -10.59 0.93
C ASN A 241 -6.29 -10.07 -0.18
N GLY A 242 -5.97 -10.34 -1.45
CA GLY A 242 -6.71 -9.76 -2.58
C GLY A 242 -6.63 -8.24 -2.62
N GLY A 243 -5.61 -7.65 -2.01
CA GLY A 243 -5.47 -6.20 -1.93
C GLY A 243 -4.73 -5.60 -3.12
N GLY A 244 -3.97 -6.43 -3.86
CA GLY A 244 -3.26 -5.97 -5.03
C GLY A 244 -2.40 -7.04 -5.71
N PHE A 245 -1.25 -6.62 -6.22
CA PHE A 245 -0.41 -7.39 -7.13
C PHE A 245 1.00 -7.67 -6.57
N ASN A 246 1.34 -7.19 -5.37
CA ASN A 246 2.62 -7.48 -4.74
C ASN A 246 2.68 -8.95 -4.29
N ALA A 247 3.39 -9.78 -5.05
CA ALA A 247 3.62 -11.19 -4.71
C ALA A 247 5.00 -11.47 -4.11
N TYR A 248 5.91 -10.50 -4.19
CA TYR A 248 7.26 -10.58 -3.64
C TYR A 248 7.38 -9.68 -2.40
N PRO A 249 8.11 -10.09 -1.35
CA PRO A 249 8.24 -9.29 -0.14
C PRO A 249 8.89 -7.91 -0.41
N ALA A 250 8.23 -6.86 0.06
CA ALA A 250 8.76 -5.50 0.05
C ALA A 250 10.06 -5.37 0.86
N GLY A 251 10.89 -4.38 0.50
CA GLY A 251 12.15 -4.04 1.14
C GLY A 251 13.32 -4.97 0.80
N ARG A 252 13.11 -5.94 -0.11
CA ARG A 252 14.16 -6.90 -0.54
C ARG A 252 14.95 -6.41 -1.75
N SER A 253 14.31 -5.64 -2.64
CA SER A 253 14.90 -5.21 -3.91
C SER A 253 15.30 -3.74 -3.90
N VAL A 254 15.97 -3.31 -2.83
CA VAL A 254 16.35 -1.89 -2.62
C VAL A 254 17.85 -1.62 -2.74
N GLU A 255 18.63 -2.61 -3.18
CA GLU A 255 20.10 -2.53 -3.28
C GLU A 255 20.58 -1.30 -4.08
N SER A 256 19.79 -0.84 -5.05
CA SER A 256 20.11 0.35 -5.83
C SER A 256 20.18 1.64 -5.01
N ALA A 257 19.64 1.68 -3.79
CA ALA A 257 19.81 2.80 -2.86
C ALA A 257 21.29 3.04 -2.52
N ARG A 258 22.10 1.96 -2.47
CA ARG A 258 23.55 2.05 -2.21
C ARG A 258 24.34 2.68 -3.36
N ARG A 259 23.71 2.87 -4.52
CA ARG A 259 24.30 3.52 -5.70
C ARG A 259 24.03 5.03 -5.73
N VAL A 260 23.46 5.60 -4.68
CA VAL A 260 23.28 7.04 -4.50
C VAL A 260 24.37 7.52 -3.56
N SER A 261 25.09 8.56 -3.96
CA SER A 261 26.23 9.07 -3.19
C SER A 261 25.79 9.78 -1.92
N ASP A 262 26.67 9.87 -0.93
CA ASP A 262 26.41 10.60 0.32
C ASP A 262 26.09 12.09 0.07
N VAL A 263 26.69 12.68 -0.97
CA VAL A 263 26.40 14.05 -1.39
C VAL A 263 24.96 14.17 -1.89
N GLU A 264 24.51 13.24 -2.73
CA GLU A 264 23.11 13.21 -3.20
C GLU A 264 22.14 13.01 -2.04
N TRP A 265 22.42 12.08 -1.13
CA TRP A 265 21.61 11.90 0.09
C TRP A 265 21.53 13.16 0.94
N GLY A 266 22.65 13.85 1.16
CA GLY A 266 22.68 15.13 1.87
C GLY A 266 21.80 16.19 1.19
N LEU A 267 21.73 16.22 -0.15
CA LEU A 267 20.84 17.10 -0.90
C LEU A 267 19.37 16.70 -0.76
N HIS A 268 19.05 15.41 -0.70
CA HIS A 268 17.69 14.92 -0.49
C HIS A 268 17.19 15.25 0.92
N GLU A 269 18.01 15.02 1.95
CA GLU A 269 17.66 15.36 3.32
C GLU A 269 17.48 16.87 3.50
N LYS A 270 18.38 17.70 2.94
CA LYS A 270 18.23 19.15 2.96
C LYS A 270 16.94 19.60 2.29
N HIS A 271 16.58 18.99 1.16
CA HIS A 271 15.31 19.29 0.49
C HIS A 271 14.11 18.92 1.37
N ALA A 272 14.10 17.72 1.96
CA ALA A 272 13.03 17.30 2.86
C ALA A 272 12.86 18.29 4.03
N ARG A 273 13.97 18.72 4.66
CA ARG A 273 13.92 19.66 5.79
C ARG A 273 13.44 21.07 5.42
N LEU A 274 13.80 21.56 4.24
CA LEU A 274 13.58 22.97 3.85
C LEU A 274 12.36 23.20 2.96
N LYS A 275 11.91 22.17 2.23
CA LYS A 275 10.90 22.30 1.18
C LYS A 275 9.69 21.37 1.37
N SER A 276 9.79 20.36 2.23
CA SER A 276 8.64 19.53 2.61
C SER A 276 8.04 19.96 3.95
N LEU A 277 6.94 19.32 4.35
CA LEU A 277 6.28 19.54 5.64
C LEU A 277 7.01 18.87 6.82
N LEU A 278 8.12 18.18 6.59
CA LEU A 278 8.83 17.37 7.59
C LEU A 278 9.03 18.08 8.93
N VAL A 279 9.62 19.27 8.94
CA VAL A 279 9.95 19.97 10.20
C VAL A 279 8.69 20.44 10.94
N GLU A 280 7.70 20.94 10.20
CA GLU A 280 6.43 21.39 10.76
C GLU A 280 5.63 20.22 11.34
N ASN A 281 5.52 19.12 10.59
CA ASN A 281 4.84 17.91 11.03
C ASN A 281 5.51 17.27 12.24
N LEU A 282 6.85 17.21 12.28
CA LEU A 282 7.56 16.71 13.47
C LEU A 282 7.29 17.56 14.71
N ARG A 283 7.25 18.89 14.58
CA ARG A 283 6.89 19.78 15.69
C ARG A 283 5.47 19.54 16.17
N LEU A 284 4.52 19.39 15.24
CA LEU A 284 3.11 19.11 15.57
C LEU A 284 2.98 17.76 16.29
N GLN A 285 3.68 16.72 15.83
CA GLN A 285 3.66 15.41 16.49
C GLN A 285 4.29 15.46 17.88
N GLN A 286 5.38 16.23 18.06
CA GLN A 286 5.99 16.45 19.37
C GLN A 286 5.03 17.17 20.33
N GLN A 287 4.29 18.17 19.84
CA GLN A 287 3.27 18.87 20.63
C GLN A 287 2.16 17.90 21.05
N ARG A 288 1.60 17.14 20.12
CA ARG A 288 0.56 16.13 20.42
C ARG A 288 1.04 15.09 21.42
N ALA A 289 2.26 14.58 21.26
CA ALA A 289 2.84 13.64 22.22
C ALA A 289 3.00 14.27 23.62
N GLY A 290 3.33 15.56 23.70
CA GLY A 290 3.37 16.30 24.95
C GLY A 290 2.00 16.48 25.60
N GLU A 291 0.98 16.81 24.80
CA GLU A 291 -0.42 16.91 25.26
C GLU A 291 -0.94 15.57 25.77
N TRP A 292 -0.65 14.48 25.06
CA TRP A 292 -1.05 13.12 25.46
C TRP A 292 -0.36 12.66 26.74
N ARG A 293 0.93 12.97 26.89
CA ARG A 293 1.66 12.69 28.13
C ARG A 293 1.05 13.41 29.32
N LYS A 294 0.73 14.71 29.17
CA LYS A 294 0.07 15.49 30.21
C LYS A 294 -1.32 14.94 30.56
N ALA A 295 -2.08 14.48 29.57
CA ALA A 295 -3.40 13.88 29.80
C ALA A 295 -3.30 12.56 30.58
N LEU A 296 -2.30 11.73 30.28
CA LEU A 296 -2.06 10.48 31.00
C LEU A 296 -1.54 10.72 32.43
N GLU A 297 -0.66 11.71 32.63
CA GLU A 297 -0.19 12.12 33.96
C GLU A 297 -1.32 12.72 34.81
N TRP A 298 -2.32 13.33 34.19
CA TRP A 298 -3.51 13.84 34.88
C TRP A 298 -4.40 12.71 35.40
N ASP A 299 -4.60 11.64 34.61
CA ASP A 299 -5.39 10.48 35.04
C ASP A 299 -4.74 9.71 36.20
N ASP A 300 -3.40 9.61 36.22
CA ASP A 300 -2.67 8.98 37.34
C ASP A 300 -2.75 9.83 38.62
N GLY A 301 -2.68 11.16 38.52
CA GLY A 301 -2.82 12.06 39.68
C GLY A 301 -4.24 12.10 40.26
N ALA A 302 -5.27 11.98 39.42
CA ALA A 302 -6.66 11.90 39.87
C ALA A 302 -6.95 10.57 40.59
N ALA A 303 -6.33 9.46 40.16
CA ALA A 303 -6.45 8.17 40.83
C ALA A 303 -5.74 8.16 42.20
N GLU A 304 -4.57 8.80 42.32
CA GLU A 304 -3.87 8.95 43.61
C GLU A 304 -4.64 9.87 44.58
N ASP A 305 -5.26 10.94 44.08
CA ASP A 305 -6.09 11.84 44.89
C ASP A 305 -7.42 11.18 45.33
N GLU A 306 -8.05 10.35 44.49
CA GLU A 306 -9.24 9.57 44.87
C GLU A 306 -8.90 8.46 45.89
N GLU A 307 -7.77 7.77 45.74
CA GLU A 307 -7.32 6.73 46.68
C GLU A 307 -6.88 7.32 48.03
N ALA A 308 -6.29 8.52 48.02
CA ALA A 308 -5.98 9.28 49.23
C ALA A 308 -7.26 9.80 49.92
N ALA A 309 -8.24 10.26 49.14
CA ALA A 309 -9.53 10.70 49.67
C ALA A 309 -10.34 9.55 50.29
N THR A 310 -10.37 8.36 49.65
CA THR A 310 -11.05 7.18 50.21
C THR A 310 -10.39 6.66 51.49
N LYS A 311 -9.04 6.59 51.54
CA LYS A 311 -8.33 6.22 52.78
C LYS A 311 -8.57 7.20 53.93
N SER A 312 -8.76 8.49 53.63
CA SER A 312 -9.06 9.50 54.65
C SER A 312 -10.49 9.39 55.20
N VAL A 313 -11.45 8.94 54.38
CA VAL A 313 -12.85 8.77 54.80
C VAL A 313 -13.01 7.51 55.66
N ASP A 314 -12.35 6.41 55.29
CA ASP A 314 -12.37 5.16 56.06
C ASP A 314 -11.72 5.33 57.45
N GLN A 315 -10.65 6.12 57.56
CA GLN A 315 -10.03 6.46 58.85
C GLN A 315 -10.94 7.31 59.76
N VAL A 316 -11.72 8.22 59.17
CA VAL A 316 -12.65 9.06 59.94
C VAL A 316 -13.86 8.25 60.43
N GLU A 317 -14.34 7.27 59.65
CA GLU A 317 -15.40 6.35 60.09
C GLU A 317 -14.93 5.39 61.20
N GLU A 318 -13.73 4.82 61.11
CA GLU A 318 -13.18 3.97 62.18
C GLU A 318 -13.00 4.73 63.50
N ASP A 319 -12.51 5.98 63.45
CA ASP A 319 -12.36 6.83 64.65
C ASP A 319 -13.71 7.22 65.26
N CYS A 320 -14.75 7.44 64.43
CA CYS A 320 -16.11 7.74 64.91
C CYS A 320 -16.78 6.52 65.58
N ILE A 321 -16.59 5.33 65.01
CA ILE A 321 -17.14 4.08 65.56
C ILE A 321 -16.46 3.73 66.89
N MET A 322 -15.15 3.95 67.01
CA MET A 322 -14.40 3.73 68.24
C MET A 322 -14.84 4.68 69.38
N GLN A 323 -15.14 5.94 69.08
CA GLN A 323 -15.65 6.90 70.07
C GLN A 323 -17.09 6.58 70.55
N LEU A 324 -17.94 6.03 69.67
CA LEU A 324 -19.30 5.64 70.04
C LEU A 324 -19.35 4.37 70.93
N SER A 325 -18.38 3.47 70.77
CA SER A 325 -18.26 2.26 71.61
C SER A 325 -17.83 2.54 73.07
N GLN A 326 -17.29 3.73 73.35
CA GLN A 326 -16.89 4.16 74.70
C GLN A 326 -18.02 4.90 75.46
N LEU A 327 -19.17 5.13 74.82
CA LEU A 327 -20.30 5.87 75.39
C LEU A 327 -21.53 5.02 75.72
N SER A 328 -21.49 3.70 75.50
CA SER A 328 -22.54 2.77 75.93
C SER A 328 -22.13 2.02 77.21
N VAL A 329 -22.60 2.51 78.36
CA VAL A 329 -22.63 1.81 79.65
C VAL A 329 -23.88 0.94 79.75
#